data_AF-A0A8J5SBM1-F1
#
_entry.id   AF-A0A8J5SBM1-F1
#
_cell.length_a   1.000
_cell.length_b   1.000
_cell.length_c   1.000
_cell.angle_alpha   90.00
_cell.angle_beta   90.00
_cell.angle_gamma   90.00
#
_symmetry.space_group_name_H-M   'P 1'
#
loop_
_entity.id
_entity.type
_entity.pdbx_description
1 polymer ?
#
loop_
_entity_poly.entity_id
_entity_poly.type
_entity_poly.pdbx_seq_one_letter_code
_entity_poly.pdbx_strand_id
1 'polypeptide(L)'
;MNRILNLVASSQIDYTQQIKGQETQAPKDDNSRIGTVGCVAIDAAGNLATATSTGGLENKMAGRIGDTPVIGAGTYANSLCAVSATGIGEAIVRHTVARDVAAVMEHGGLSLQEAAARVVAGMPPGNVGLVAVSAAGEVIMVHNTISMFRACAAEGGHSEVGIWHDDANGHC
;
A
#
# COMPACT_ATOMS: atom_id res chain seq x y z
N MET A 1 -17.81 26.85 17.44
CA MET A 1 -18.69 26.52 16.30
C MET A 1 -17.99 25.41 15.51
N ASN A 2 -18.35 24.15 15.75
CA ASN A 2 -17.66 23.00 15.13
C ASN A 2 -18.09 22.88 13.67
N ARG A 3 -17.18 23.17 12.73
CA ARG A 3 -17.34 22.77 11.33
C ARG A 3 -17.08 21.26 11.26
N ILE A 4 -18.14 20.48 11.06
CA ILE A 4 -18.00 19.08 10.64
C ILE A 4 -17.40 19.14 9.23
N LEU A 5 -16.20 18.59 9.06
CA LEU A 5 -15.59 18.40 7.75
C LEU A 5 -16.44 17.36 6.99
N ASN A 6 -16.97 17.74 5.83
CA ASN A 6 -17.63 16.79 4.95
C ASN A 6 -16.56 15.92 4.26
N LEU A 7 -16.50 14.64 4.62
CA LEU A 7 -15.54 13.67 4.07
C LEU A 7 -16.06 13.00 2.79
N VAL A 8 -17.33 13.20 2.42
CA VAL A 8 -17.91 12.62 1.21
C VAL A 8 -17.73 13.61 0.06
N ALA A 9 -16.91 13.23 -0.90
CA ALA A 9 -16.73 14.01 -2.12
C ALA A 9 -17.98 13.93 -3.00
N SER A 10 -18.27 15.00 -3.75
CA SER A 10 -19.38 15.00 -4.73
C SER A 10 -19.20 13.96 -5.86
N SER A 11 -17.97 13.47 -6.05
CA SER A 11 -17.63 12.40 -7.00
C SER A 11 -17.76 10.99 -6.42
N GLN A 12 -17.92 10.84 -5.10
CA GLN A 12 -18.07 9.54 -4.47
C GLN A 12 -19.53 9.08 -4.61
N ILE A 13 -19.74 7.94 -5.27
CA ILE A 13 -21.08 7.38 -5.42
C ILE A 13 -21.57 6.88 -4.07
N ASP A 14 -22.76 7.33 -3.67
CA ASP A 14 -23.42 6.86 -2.46
C ASP A 14 -24.14 5.52 -2.72
N TYR A 15 -23.42 4.42 -2.47
CA TYR A 15 -23.96 3.06 -2.59
C TYR A 15 -24.99 2.69 -1.51
N THR A 16 -25.23 3.54 -0.51
CA THR A 16 -26.29 3.30 0.49
C THR A 16 -27.67 3.68 -0.04
N GLN A 17 -27.75 4.41 -1.15
CA GLN A 17 -29.02 4.67 -1.82
C GLN A 17 -29.46 3.44 -2.62
N GLN A 18 -30.68 2.97 -2.36
CA GLN A 18 -31.28 1.91 -3.15
C GLN A 18 -31.41 2.36 -4.62
N ILE A 19 -30.65 1.74 -5.52
CA ILE A 19 -30.89 1.85 -6.96
C ILE A 19 -32.24 1.20 -7.23
N LYS A 20 -33.29 2.00 -7.43
CA LYS A 20 -34.59 1.49 -7.88
C LYS A 20 -34.43 0.91 -9.29
N GLY A 21 -34.45 -0.42 -9.41
CA GLY A 21 -34.86 -1.12 -10.63
C GLY A 21 -33.76 -1.49 -11.64
N GLN A 22 -32.55 -1.86 -11.20
CA GLN A 22 -31.60 -2.55 -12.08
C GLN A 22 -31.00 -3.77 -11.37
N GLU A 23 -31.20 -4.97 -11.93
CA GLU A 23 -30.45 -6.16 -11.54
C GLU A 23 -28.96 -5.86 -11.69
N THR A 24 -28.28 -5.73 -10.56
CA THR A 24 -26.85 -5.43 -10.55
C THR A 24 -26.11 -6.73 -10.92
N GLN A 25 -25.69 -6.86 -12.18
CA GLN A 25 -24.63 -7.81 -12.49
C GLN A 25 -23.42 -7.39 -11.67
N ALA A 26 -22.94 -8.30 -10.81
CA ALA A 26 -21.68 -8.11 -10.09
C ALA A 26 -20.61 -7.72 -11.13
N PRO A 27 -19.87 -6.61 -10.94
CA PRO A 27 -18.76 -6.27 -11.81
C PRO A 27 -17.86 -7.51 -11.95
N LYS A 28 -17.56 -7.92 -13.19
CA LYS A 28 -16.72 -9.08 -13.46
C LYS A 28 -15.26 -8.88 -13.04
N ASP A 29 -14.90 -7.65 -12.69
CA ASP A 29 -13.57 -7.27 -12.22
C ASP A 29 -13.69 -6.76 -10.77
N ASP A 30 -13.26 -7.59 -9.82
CA ASP A 30 -13.19 -7.34 -8.36
C ASP A 30 -12.11 -6.31 -7.96
N ASN A 31 -11.71 -5.43 -8.88
CA ASN A 31 -10.89 -4.28 -8.53
C ASN A 31 -11.80 -3.19 -7.94
N SER A 32 -12.39 -3.49 -6.77
CA SER A 32 -12.88 -2.47 -5.86
C SER A 32 -11.84 -1.35 -5.80
N ARG A 33 -12.26 -0.09 -5.95
CA ARG A 33 -11.31 1.02 -6.04
C ARG A 33 -10.63 1.20 -4.68
N ILE A 34 -9.45 0.60 -4.52
CA ILE A 34 -8.67 0.64 -3.28
C ILE A 34 -8.00 2.01 -3.19
N GLY A 35 -8.54 2.87 -2.32
CA GLY A 35 -7.95 4.15 -1.96
C GLY A 35 -7.14 4.05 -0.68
N THR A 36 -6.00 3.37 -0.71
CA THR A 36 -5.02 3.37 0.38
C THR A 36 -3.83 4.25 0.00
N VAL A 37 -3.43 5.12 0.91
CA VAL A 37 -2.23 5.96 0.79
C VAL A 37 -1.27 5.61 1.91
N GLY A 38 0.02 5.78 1.67
CA GLY A 38 1.01 5.62 2.71
C GLY A 38 2.35 6.22 2.36
N CYS A 39 3.18 6.39 3.38
CA CYS A 39 4.52 6.95 3.25
C CYS A 39 5.47 6.25 4.22
N VAL A 40 6.74 6.28 3.85
CA VAL A 40 7.87 5.82 4.66
C VAL A 40 8.95 6.90 4.62
N ALA A 41 9.67 7.07 5.72
CA ALA A 41 10.73 8.06 5.83
C ALA A 41 11.85 7.59 6.74
N ILE A 42 13.05 8.11 6.47
CA ILE A 42 14.22 8.02 7.32
C ILE A 42 14.73 9.44 7.59
N ASP A 43 15.08 9.74 8.84
CA ASP A 43 15.68 11.04 9.19
C ASP A 43 17.22 10.98 9.23
N ALA A 44 17.86 12.13 9.41
CA ALA A 44 19.33 12.24 9.46
C ALA A 44 19.97 11.52 10.66
N ALA A 45 19.19 11.14 11.67
CA ALA A 45 19.65 10.34 12.81
C ALA A 45 19.44 8.83 12.58
N GLY A 46 18.91 8.44 11.41
CA GLY A 46 18.63 7.04 11.07
C GLY A 46 17.31 6.52 11.65
N ASN A 47 16.43 7.39 12.16
CA ASN A 47 15.13 6.96 12.66
C ASN A 47 14.18 6.70 11.50
N LEU A 48 13.49 5.56 11.57
CA LEU A 48 12.57 5.08 10.55
C LEU A 48 11.12 5.28 11.01
N ALA A 49 10.28 5.76 10.10
CA ALA A 49 8.85 5.94 10.33
C ALA A 49 8.02 5.54 9.10
N THR A 50 6.80 5.08 9.35
CA THR A 50 5.80 4.78 8.32
C THR A 50 4.43 5.26 8.77
N ALA A 51 3.59 5.63 7.82
CA ALA A 51 2.18 5.92 8.05
C ALA A 51 1.36 5.44 6.87
N THR A 52 0.21 4.82 7.15
CA THR A 52 -0.71 4.32 6.14
C THR A 52 -2.13 4.72 6.52
N SER A 53 -2.95 5.09 5.54
CA SER A 53 -4.33 5.52 5.74
C SER A 53 -5.21 5.05 4.59
N THR A 54 -6.47 4.71 4.89
CA THR A 54 -7.41 4.18 3.90
C THR A 54 -8.86 4.46 4.27
N GLY A 55 -9.70 4.64 3.24
CA GLY A 55 -11.15 4.54 3.37
C GLY A 55 -11.64 3.09 3.49
N GLY A 56 -10.78 2.12 3.19
CA GLY A 56 -11.11 0.70 3.03
C GLY A 56 -11.68 0.40 1.64
N LEU A 57 -12.30 -0.77 1.50
CA LEU A 57 -12.95 -1.16 0.25
C LEU A 57 -14.29 -0.45 0.07
N GLU A 58 -14.64 -0.19 -1.19
CA GLU A 58 -16.00 0.19 -1.58
C GLU A 58 -16.98 -0.92 -1.17
N ASN A 59 -18.19 -0.52 -0.74
CA ASN A 59 -19.25 -1.45 -0.29
C ASN A 59 -18.83 -2.44 0.82
N LYS A 60 -17.83 -2.09 1.65
CA LYS A 60 -17.44 -2.91 2.80
C LYS A 60 -18.56 -3.01 3.83
N MET A 61 -18.64 -4.14 4.52
CA MET A 61 -19.50 -4.27 5.70
C MET A 61 -19.15 -3.21 6.75
N ALA A 62 -20.16 -2.69 7.45
CA ALA A 62 -19.94 -1.79 8.59
C ALA A 62 -19.03 -2.47 9.63
N GLY A 63 -18.00 -1.76 10.05
CA GLY A 63 -16.99 -2.30 10.97
C GLY A 63 -15.92 -3.18 10.34
N ARG A 64 -15.89 -3.39 9.02
CA ARG A 64 -14.77 -4.09 8.35
C ARG A 64 -13.46 -3.34 8.56
N ILE A 65 -12.48 -4.04 9.12
CA ILE A 65 -11.11 -3.57 9.31
C ILE A 65 -10.18 -4.26 8.31
N GLY A 66 -9.37 -3.48 7.61
CA GLY A 66 -8.35 -3.97 6.68
C GLY A 66 -6.97 -4.07 7.33
N ASP A 67 -5.92 -4.09 6.50
CA ASP A 67 -4.51 -4.19 6.90
C ASP A 67 -3.93 -2.89 7.48
N THR A 68 -4.39 -1.74 7.00
CA THR A 68 -3.83 -0.42 7.33
C THR A 68 -3.66 -0.14 8.83
N PRO A 69 -4.63 -0.41 9.73
CA PRO A 69 -4.44 -0.17 11.16
C PRO A 69 -3.76 -1.33 11.90
N VAL A 70 -3.43 -2.42 11.22
CA VAL A 70 -2.85 -3.63 11.83
C VAL A 70 -1.33 -3.59 11.70
N ILE A 71 -0.65 -3.34 12.83
CA ILE A 71 0.81 -3.27 12.87
C ILE A 71 1.42 -4.60 12.39
N GLY A 72 2.33 -4.50 11.42
CA GLY A 72 2.96 -5.66 10.79
C GLY A 72 2.22 -6.19 9.56
N ALA A 73 0.97 -5.79 9.32
CA ALA A 73 0.26 -6.10 8.07
C ALA A 73 0.52 -5.01 7.02
N GLY A 74 -0.20 -3.89 7.12
CA GLY A 74 -0.09 -2.76 6.18
C GLY A 74 0.98 -1.74 6.58
N THR A 75 1.29 -1.65 7.87
CA THR A 75 2.15 -0.60 8.43
C THR A 75 3.14 -1.20 9.41
N TYR A 76 4.44 -1.05 9.16
CA TYR A 76 5.48 -1.52 10.06
C TYR A 76 6.76 -0.71 9.93
N ALA A 77 7.40 -0.39 11.06
CA ALA A 77 8.75 0.14 11.09
C ALA A 77 9.52 -0.45 12.27
N ASN A 78 10.79 -0.74 12.04
CA ASN A 78 11.76 -1.09 13.08
C ASN A 78 13.11 -0.39 12.78
N SER A 79 14.18 -0.83 13.43
CA SER A 79 15.52 -0.28 13.21
C SER A 79 16.16 -0.67 11.88
N LEU A 80 15.57 -1.57 11.10
CA LEU A 80 16.11 -2.04 9.81
C LEU A 80 15.38 -1.39 8.63
N CYS A 81 14.06 -1.31 8.68
CA CYS A 81 13.25 -0.72 7.62
C CYS A 81 11.91 -0.17 8.10
N ALA A 82 11.33 0.69 7.28
CA ALA A 82 9.94 1.12 7.36
C ALA A 82 9.22 0.70 6.09
N VAL A 83 8.00 0.19 6.22
CA VAL A 83 7.18 -0.38 5.14
C VAL A 83 5.75 0.13 5.26
N SER A 84 5.17 0.50 4.11
CA SER A 84 3.74 0.78 3.96
C SER A 84 3.20 0.00 2.77
N ALA A 85 2.19 -0.84 3.00
CA ALA A 85 1.55 -1.64 1.96
C ALA A 85 0.17 -1.09 1.55
N THR A 86 -0.27 -1.48 0.36
CA THR A 86 -1.57 -1.17 -0.23
C THR A 86 -2.05 -2.39 -1.04
N GLY A 87 -3.37 -2.55 -1.17
CA GLY A 87 -3.98 -3.64 -1.94
C GLY A 87 -5.12 -4.34 -1.20
N ILE A 88 -5.23 -5.65 -1.39
CA ILE A 88 -6.29 -6.47 -0.80
C ILE A 88 -5.98 -6.73 0.67
N GLY A 89 -6.61 -5.95 1.55
CA GLY A 89 -6.33 -5.95 2.99
C GLY A 89 -6.37 -7.34 3.66
N GLU A 90 -7.32 -8.20 3.29
CA GLU A 90 -7.42 -9.57 3.82
C GLU A 90 -6.22 -10.44 3.40
N ALA A 91 -5.64 -10.21 2.22
CA ALA A 91 -4.42 -10.89 1.81
C ALA A 91 -3.22 -10.34 2.58
N ILE A 92 -3.13 -9.02 2.73
CA ILE A 92 -2.03 -8.34 3.42
C ILE A 92 -1.98 -8.72 4.91
N VAL A 93 -3.13 -8.78 5.59
CA VAL A 93 -3.23 -9.24 6.99
C VAL A 93 -2.76 -10.68 7.14
N ARG A 94 -3.24 -11.59 6.28
CA ARG A 94 -2.92 -13.02 6.39
C ARG A 94 -1.43 -13.33 6.18
N HIS A 95 -0.74 -12.53 5.37
CA HIS A 95 0.68 -12.72 5.08
C HIS A 95 1.59 -11.77 5.87
N THR A 96 1.03 -10.90 6.72
CA THR A 96 1.79 -9.93 7.51
C THR A 96 2.84 -9.17 6.68
N VAL A 97 2.44 -8.70 5.49
CA VAL A 97 3.36 -8.26 4.41
C VAL A 97 4.44 -7.30 4.92
N ALA A 98 4.07 -6.26 5.66
CA ALA A 98 5.03 -5.27 6.14
C ALA A 98 6.04 -5.84 7.14
N ARG A 99 5.60 -6.71 8.06
CA ARG A 99 6.49 -7.39 9.02
C ARG A 99 7.36 -8.44 8.33
N ASP A 100 6.84 -9.13 7.32
CA ASP A 100 7.53 -10.21 6.63
C ASP A 100 8.73 -9.68 5.84
N VAL A 101 8.63 -8.49 5.21
CA VAL A 101 9.78 -7.80 4.61
C VAL A 101 10.88 -7.59 5.65
N ALA A 102 10.54 -7.05 6.82
CA ALA A 102 11.50 -6.86 7.90
C ALA A 102 12.06 -8.20 8.43
N ALA A 103 11.27 -9.28 8.44
CA ALA A 103 11.68 -10.59 8.94
C ALA A 103 12.68 -11.26 7.99
N VAL A 104 12.45 -11.13 6.68
CA VAL A 104 13.36 -11.61 5.64
C VAL A 104 14.69 -10.86 5.70
N MET A 105 14.68 -9.55 5.97
CA MET A 105 15.92 -8.80 6.22
C MET A 105 16.62 -9.28 7.50
N GLU A 106 15.89 -9.35 8.62
CA GLU A 106 16.41 -9.65 9.96
C GLU A 106 16.99 -11.07 10.07
N HIS A 107 16.31 -12.06 9.51
CA HIS A 107 16.64 -13.47 9.67
C HIS A 107 17.26 -14.10 8.41
N GLY A 108 16.96 -13.54 7.23
CA GLY A 108 17.50 -13.99 5.96
C GLY A 108 18.78 -13.26 5.54
N GLY A 109 19.11 -12.13 6.18
CA GLY A 109 20.28 -11.32 5.84
C GLY A 109 20.21 -10.69 4.44
N LEU A 110 19.00 -10.56 3.88
CA LEU A 110 18.79 -9.99 2.56
C LEU A 110 18.72 -8.47 2.61
N SER A 111 19.08 -7.83 1.50
CA SER A 111 18.84 -6.41 1.28
C SER A 111 17.34 -6.09 1.27
N LEU A 112 16.99 -4.81 1.42
CA LEU A 112 15.60 -4.37 1.36
C LEU A 112 14.94 -4.76 0.03
N GLN A 113 15.68 -4.61 -1.08
CA GLN A 113 15.19 -4.85 -2.43
C GLN A 113 14.86 -6.33 -2.62
N GLU A 114 15.77 -7.21 -2.22
CA GLU A 114 15.57 -8.66 -2.29
C GLU A 114 14.43 -9.12 -1.37
N ALA A 115 14.36 -8.58 -0.15
CA ALA A 115 13.31 -8.92 0.81
C ALA A 115 11.93 -8.50 0.30
N ALA A 116 11.78 -7.25 -0.13
CA ALA A 116 10.53 -6.72 -0.67
C ALA A 116 10.10 -7.45 -1.95
N ALA A 117 11.02 -7.69 -2.89
CA ALA A 117 10.73 -8.43 -4.11
C ALA A 117 10.28 -9.87 -3.81
N ARG A 118 10.93 -10.55 -2.86
CA ARG A 118 10.55 -11.90 -2.42
C ARG A 118 9.14 -11.94 -1.84
N VAL A 119 8.83 -11.02 -0.93
CA VAL A 119 7.50 -10.96 -0.28
C VAL A 119 6.42 -10.68 -1.32
N VAL A 120 6.61 -9.69 -2.19
CA VAL A 120 5.61 -9.35 -3.23
C VAL A 120 5.44 -10.48 -4.25
N ALA A 121 6.52 -11.17 -4.63
CA ALA A 121 6.44 -12.32 -5.54
C ALA A 121 5.74 -13.54 -4.90
N GLY A 122 5.77 -13.66 -3.57
CA GLY A 122 5.05 -14.70 -2.82
C GLY A 122 3.55 -14.42 -2.67
N MET A 123 3.09 -13.22 -2.99
CA MET A 123 1.68 -12.83 -2.90
C MET A 123 0.91 -13.20 -4.17
N PRO A 124 -0.40 -13.49 -4.08
CA PRO A 124 -1.19 -13.74 -5.28
C PRO A 124 -1.12 -12.54 -6.25
N PRO A 125 -1.10 -12.78 -7.58
CA PRO A 125 -1.02 -11.70 -8.56
C PRO A 125 -2.17 -10.71 -8.39
N GLY A 126 -1.90 -9.41 -8.52
CA GLY A 126 -2.91 -8.37 -8.44
C GLY A 126 -3.21 -7.85 -7.03
N ASN A 127 -2.60 -8.39 -5.97
CA ASN A 127 -3.08 -8.16 -4.61
C ASN A 127 -2.32 -7.12 -3.79
N VAL A 128 -1.06 -6.84 -4.10
CA VAL A 128 -0.22 -6.03 -3.19
C VAL A 128 0.72 -5.09 -3.92
N GLY A 129 0.87 -3.90 -3.35
CA GLY A 129 1.99 -3.02 -3.58
C GLY A 129 2.53 -2.50 -2.25
N LEU A 130 3.80 -2.12 -2.22
CA LEU A 130 4.40 -1.52 -1.05
C LEU A 130 5.47 -0.50 -1.42
N VAL A 131 5.67 0.44 -0.50
CA VAL A 131 6.83 1.33 -0.46
C VAL A 131 7.61 1.04 0.82
N ALA A 132 8.93 1.06 0.73
CA ALA A 132 9.79 0.82 1.87
C ALA A 132 11.10 1.60 1.80
N VAL A 133 11.67 1.90 2.98
CA VAL A 133 12.99 2.50 3.14
C VAL A 133 13.79 1.74 4.20
N SER A 134 15.09 1.52 3.96
CA SER A 134 15.99 0.87 4.90
C SER A 134 16.74 1.88 5.75
N ALA A 135 17.32 1.45 6.87
CA ALA A 135 18.20 2.27 7.71
C ALA A 135 19.45 2.78 6.95
N ALA A 136 19.81 2.15 5.83
CA ALA A 136 20.89 2.58 4.95
C ALA A 136 20.44 3.61 3.90
N GLY A 137 19.17 4.02 3.91
CA GLY A 137 18.60 4.98 2.95
C GLY A 137 18.19 4.35 1.61
N GLU A 138 18.17 3.02 1.51
CA GLU A 138 17.69 2.34 0.31
C GLU A 138 16.18 2.50 0.20
N VAL A 139 15.68 2.83 -0.99
CA VAL A 139 14.25 3.00 -1.26
C VAL A 139 13.79 1.94 -2.26
N ILE A 140 12.61 1.36 -2.02
CA ILE A 140 11.95 0.51 -3.00
C ILE A 140 10.45 0.80 -3.05
N MET A 141 9.90 0.74 -4.27
CA MET A 141 8.47 0.84 -4.53
C MET A 141 8.07 -0.28 -5.48
N VAL A 142 7.58 -1.40 -4.95
CA VAL A 142 7.33 -2.63 -5.71
C VAL A 142 5.88 -3.06 -5.58
N HIS A 143 5.28 -3.57 -6.66
CA HIS A 143 3.91 -4.06 -6.66
C HIS A 143 3.74 -5.24 -7.60
N ASN A 144 2.72 -6.07 -7.35
CA ASN A 144 2.21 -7.09 -8.28
C ASN A 144 0.78 -6.76 -8.77
N THR A 145 0.28 -5.57 -8.43
CA THR A 145 -0.97 -4.99 -8.94
C THR A 145 -0.80 -4.49 -10.36
N ILE A 146 -1.91 -4.31 -11.10
CA ILE A 146 -1.88 -3.68 -12.43
C ILE A 146 -1.24 -2.29 -12.37
N SER A 147 -1.49 -1.54 -11.31
CA SER A 147 -0.87 -0.24 -11.04
C SER A 147 -0.73 0.07 -9.56
N MET A 148 0.20 0.97 -9.25
CA MET A 148 0.37 1.58 -7.93
C MET A 148 0.90 3.00 -8.11
N PHE A 149 0.09 4.00 -7.74
CA PHE A 149 0.56 5.39 -7.65
C PHE A 149 1.66 5.49 -6.60
N ARG A 150 2.86 5.88 -7.02
CA ARG A 150 4.04 5.88 -6.16
C ARG A 150 4.99 7.02 -6.53
N ALA A 151 5.72 7.49 -5.53
CA ALA A 151 6.79 8.46 -5.73
C ALA A 151 7.83 8.35 -4.61
N CYS A 152 9.07 8.73 -4.91
CA CYS A 152 10.13 8.86 -3.91
C CYS A 152 10.96 10.13 -4.14
N ALA A 153 11.62 10.58 -3.09
CA ALA A 153 12.63 11.63 -3.12
C ALA A 153 13.72 11.29 -2.10
N ALA A 154 14.99 11.33 -2.52
CA ALA A 154 16.16 11.01 -1.69
C ALA A 154 17.21 12.14 -1.74
N GLU A 155 18.04 12.23 -0.71
CA GLU A 155 19.02 13.31 -0.49
C GLU A 155 20.02 13.49 -1.64
N GLY A 156 20.31 12.43 -2.40
CA GLY A 156 21.16 12.46 -3.60
C GLY A 156 20.53 13.07 -4.85
N GLY A 157 19.36 13.71 -4.75
CA GLY A 157 18.61 14.26 -5.88
C GLY A 157 17.86 13.20 -6.70
N HIS A 158 17.85 11.94 -6.24
CA HIS A 158 17.06 10.88 -6.84
C HIS A 158 15.59 11.10 -6.52
N SER A 159 14.77 11.20 -7.56
CA SER A 159 13.30 11.24 -7.46
C SER A 159 12.69 10.42 -8.57
N GLU A 160 11.67 9.64 -8.24
CA GLU A 160 10.93 8.81 -9.18
C GLU A 160 9.44 9.01 -8.93
N VAL A 161 8.63 8.98 -9.99
CA VAL A 161 7.17 8.93 -9.92
C VAL A 161 6.71 7.86 -10.90
N GLY A 162 5.80 7.00 -10.46
CA GLY A 162 5.32 5.88 -11.26
C GLY A 162 3.86 5.55 -10.97
N ILE A 163 3.23 4.89 -11.93
CA ILE A 163 1.87 4.35 -11.81
C ILE A 163 1.85 2.90 -12.28
N TRP A 164 2.37 2.67 -13.49
CA TRP A 164 2.42 1.36 -14.12
C TRP A 164 3.74 0.65 -13.78
N HIS A 165 3.81 -0.62 -14.16
CA HIS A 165 5.10 -1.29 -14.26
C HIS A 165 5.98 -0.57 -15.29
N ASP A 166 7.29 -0.57 -15.06
CA ASP A 166 8.22 -0.05 -16.06
C ASP A 166 8.19 -0.99 -17.26
N ASP A 167 7.71 -0.49 -18.40
CA ASP A 167 7.77 -1.24 -19.65
C ASP A 167 9.24 -1.54 -19.97
N ALA A 168 9.54 -2.76 -20.40
CA ALA A 168 10.86 -3.11 -20.95
C ALA A 168 11.26 -2.23 -22.17
N ASN A 169 10.34 -1.37 -22.65
CA ASN A 169 10.49 -0.45 -23.77
C ASN A 169 10.49 1.05 -23.39
N GLY A 170 10.44 1.41 -22.10
CA GLY A 170 10.71 2.79 -21.64
C GLY A 170 9.79 3.88 -22.19
N HIS A 171 8.48 3.65 -22.25
CA HIS A 171 7.53 4.71 -22.58
C HIS A 171 6.79 5.18 -21.32
N CYS A 172 7.05 6.44 -20.98
CA CYS A 172 6.37 7.22 -19.96
C CYS A 172 4.97 7.63 -20.43
#